data_AF-A0A958MUJ3-F1
#
_entry.id   AF-A0A958MUJ3-F1
#
_cell.length_a   1.000
_cell.length_b   1.000
_cell.length_c   1.000
_cell.angle_alpha   90.00
_cell.angle_beta   90.00
_cell.angle_gamma   90.00
#
_symmetry.space_group_name_H-M   'P 1'
#
loop_
_entity.id
_entity.type
_entity.pdbx_description
1 polymer ?
#
loop_
_entity_poly.entity_id
_entity_poly.type
_entity_poly.pdbx_seq_one_letter_code
_entity_poly.pdbx_strand_id
1 'polypeptide(L)'
;MKAPEIVKQPDWETFFLPFNIGSGRDFYPETGTASMRMAFFRSRSNNHLAGRVWFGEPVEGPPGHVHGGVSTYVLDEAMGSVTWMNNYGCVAKSLEV
;
A
#
# COMPACT_ATOMS: atom_id res chain seq x y z
N MET A 1 -7.68 17.26 4.08
CA MET A 1 -6.32 17.64 3.60
C MET A 1 -6.06 17.01 2.22
N LYS A 2 -5.34 17.65 1.30
CA LYS A 2 -5.00 17.05 -0.01
C LYS A 2 -3.88 16.01 0.16
N ALA A 3 -4.05 14.84 -0.44
CA ALA A 3 -3.01 13.81 -0.46
C ALA A 3 -1.71 14.35 -1.11
N PRO A 4 -0.54 14.18 -0.47
CA PRO A 4 0.72 14.61 -1.02
C PRO A 4 1.06 13.80 -2.28
N GLU A 5 1.95 14.35 -3.10
CA GLU A 5 2.57 13.60 -4.19
C GLU A 5 3.46 12.49 -3.61
N ILE A 6 3.42 11.31 -4.22
CA ILE A 6 4.30 10.22 -3.82
C ILE A 6 5.64 10.39 -4.52
N VAL A 7 6.68 10.64 -3.72
CA VAL A 7 8.07 10.74 -4.19
C VAL A 7 8.84 9.47 -3.83
N LYS A 8 9.41 8.82 -4.85
CA LYS A 8 10.28 7.65 -4.71
C LYS A 8 11.73 8.05 -4.44
N GLN A 9 12.51 7.18 -3.80
CA GLN A 9 13.96 7.38 -3.67
C GLN A 9 14.68 7.12 -5.00
N PRO A 10 15.90 7.66 -5.22
CA PRO A 10 16.63 7.47 -6.48
C PRO A 10 16.92 6.01 -6.85
N ASP A 11 17.13 5.14 -5.87
CA ASP A 11 17.39 3.72 -6.07
C ASP A 11 16.11 2.90 -6.28
N TRP A 12 14.93 3.51 -6.14
CA TRP A 12 13.63 2.85 -6.23
C TRP A 12 13.05 2.88 -7.64
N GLU A 13 12.57 1.72 -8.09
CA GLU A 13 11.79 1.56 -9.31
C GLU A 13 10.32 1.30 -8.97
N THR A 14 9.41 1.83 -9.79
CA THR A 14 7.99 1.63 -9.57
C THR A 14 7.66 0.15 -9.75
N PHE A 15 6.97 -0.42 -8.76
CA PHE A 15 6.56 -1.81 -8.80
C PHE A 15 5.06 -1.90 -9.02
N PHE A 16 4.68 -2.59 -10.10
CA PHE A 16 3.29 -2.90 -10.42
C PHE A 16 3.09 -4.41 -10.27
N LEU A 17 1.99 -4.81 -9.63
CA LEU A 17 1.64 -6.23 -9.61
C LEU A 17 1.34 -6.72 -11.04
N PRO A 18 1.65 -8.00 -11.34
CA PRO A 18 1.45 -8.56 -12.68
C PRO A 18 -0.03 -8.80 -13.04
N PHE A 19 -0.98 -8.44 -12.19
CA PHE A 19 -2.41 -8.61 -12.42
C PHE A 19 -3.22 -7.42 -11.86
N ASN A 20 -4.29 -7.07 -12.57
CA ASN A 20 -5.24 -6.01 -12.21
C ASN A 20 -6.38 -6.49 -11.28
N ILE A 21 -6.28 -7.70 -10.72
CA ILE A 21 -7.36 -8.27 -9.90
C ILE A 21 -7.32 -7.61 -8.52
N GLY A 22 -8.35 -6.81 -8.21
CA GLY A 22 -8.58 -6.27 -6.86
C GLY A 22 -7.75 -5.05 -6.49
N SER A 23 -7.45 -4.13 -7.42
CA SER A 23 -6.62 -2.94 -7.17
C SER A 23 -7.27 -1.87 -6.25
N GLY A 24 -8.02 -2.25 -5.21
CA GLY A 24 -8.56 -1.40 -4.14
C GLY A 24 -7.49 -0.67 -3.30
N ARG A 25 -6.30 -0.46 -3.86
CA ARG A 25 -5.16 0.28 -3.32
C ARG A 25 -5.45 1.77 -3.19
N ASP A 26 -6.47 2.24 -3.90
CA ASP A 26 -7.09 3.54 -3.67
C ASP A 26 -8.51 3.33 -3.09
N PHE A 27 -8.67 3.59 -1.80
CA PHE A 27 -10.00 3.79 -1.22
C PHE A 27 -10.47 5.19 -1.60
N TYR A 28 -11.32 5.29 -2.63
CA TYR A 28 -12.07 6.52 -2.92
C TYR A 28 -13.46 6.42 -2.26
N PRO A 29 -13.83 7.34 -1.38
CA PRO A 29 -15.25 7.62 -1.17
C PRO A 29 -15.79 8.27 -2.46
N GLU A 30 -17.07 8.02 -2.75
CA GLU A 30 -17.78 8.52 -3.96
C GLU A 30 -17.73 10.06 -4.13
N THR A 31 -17.24 10.78 -3.12
CA THR A 31 -17.15 12.25 -3.05
C THR A 31 -15.84 12.85 -3.57
N GLY A 32 -14.91 12.05 -4.09
CA GLY A 32 -13.78 12.55 -4.89
C GLY A 32 -12.52 12.99 -4.12
N THR A 33 -12.43 12.74 -2.81
CA THR A 33 -11.18 12.90 -2.04
C THR A 33 -10.66 11.54 -1.58
N ALA A 34 -9.47 11.12 -2.02
CA ALA A 34 -8.92 9.82 -1.66
C ALA A 34 -8.81 9.67 -0.13
N SER A 35 -9.37 8.58 0.42
CA SER A 35 -9.28 8.26 1.85
C SER A 35 -7.88 7.75 2.22
N MET A 36 -7.16 7.16 1.27
CA MET A 36 -5.80 6.67 1.40
C MET A 36 -5.11 6.72 0.03
N ARG A 37 -3.80 6.95 0.01
CA ARG A 37 -2.98 6.83 -1.19
C ARG A 37 -1.76 5.99 -0.89
N MET A 38 -1.49 4.98 -1.71
CA MET A 38 -0.36 4.06 -1.52
C MET A 38 0.36 3.79 -2.84
N ALA A 39 1.69 3.67 -2.78
CA ALA A 39 2.48 3.11 -3.87
C ALA A 39 3.60 2.23 -3.34
N PHE A 40 3.91 1.19 -4.10
CA PHE A 40 5.04 0.30 -3.85
C PHE A 40 6.13 0.47 -4.90
N PHE A 41 7.35 0.22 -4.46
CA PHE A 41 8.57 0.33 -5.24
C PHE A 41 9.47 -0.84 -4.91
N ARG A 42 10.33 -1.21 -5.86
CA ARG A 42 11.43 -2.14 -5.62
C ARG A 42 12.71 -1.35 -5.42
N SER A 43 13.42 -1.58 -4.33
CA SER A 43 14.77 -1.02 -4.18
C SER A 43 15.76 -1.88 -4.98
N ARG A 44 16.45 -1.25 -5.92
CA ARG A 44 17.42 -1.93 -6.79
C ARG A 44 18.65 -2.42 -6.01
N SER A 45 18.96 -1.81 -4.87
CA SER A 45 20.18 -2.09 -4.11
C SER A 45 20.11 -3.37 -3.27
N ASN A 46 18.92 -3.71 -2.77
CA ASN A 46 18.73 -4.82 -1.81
C ASN A 46 17.54 -5.73 -2.15
N ASN A 47 16.85 -5.50 -3.28
CA ASN A 47 15.68 -6.27 -3.69
C ASN A 47 14.53 -6.25 -2.66
N HIS A 48 14.42 -5.20 -1.84
CA HIS A 48 13.30 -5.04 -0.92
C HIS A 48 12.11 -4.35 -1.60
N LEU A 49 10.91 -4.70 -1.15
CA LEU A 49 9.72 -3.91 -1.42
C LEU A 49 9.69 -2.71 -0.47
N ALA A 50 9.57 -1.51 -1.02
CA ALA A 50 9.41 -0.27 -0.28
C ALA A 50 8.03 0.34 -0.56
N GLY A 51 7.35 0.83 0.47
CA GLY A 51 6.03 1.45 0.35
C GLY A 51 6.03 2.91 0.81
N ARG A 52 5.19 3.73 0.17
CA ARG A 52 4.79 5.05 0.68
C ARG A 52 3.28 5.04 0.81
N VAL A 53 2.78 5.38 2.00
CA VAL A 53 1.35 5.43 2.29
C VAL A 53 1.02 6.76 2.96
N TRP A 54 -0.05 7.38 2.49
CA TRP A 54 -0.69 8.52 3.12
C TRP A 54 -2.10 8.13 3.53
N PHE A 55 -2.44 8.40 4.79
CA PHE A 55 -3.75 8.14 5.37
C PHE A 55 -4.50 9.48 5.50
N GLY A 56 -5.67 9.55 4.90
CA GLY A 56 -6.57 10.70 5.03
C GLY A 56 -7.47 10.58 6.27
N GLU A 57 -8.17 11.66 6.58
CA GLU A 57 -9.15 11.73 7.67
C GLU A 57 -10.22 10.61 7.62
N PRO A 58 -10.75 10.18 6.45
CA PRO A 58 -11.79 9.14 6.43
C PRO A 58 -11.33 7.73 6.88
N VAL A 59 -10.03 7.49 7.05
CA VAL A 59 -9.50 6.21 7.57
C VAL A 59 -9.05 6.28 9.02
N GLU A 60 -9.45 7.33 9.75
CA GLU A 60 -9.16 7.50 11.17
C GLU A 60 -9.85 6.43 12.02
N GLY A 61 -9.16 5.93 13.05
CA GLY A 61 -9.73 5.09 14.09
C GLY A 61 -9.73 5.83 15.42
N PRO A 62 -8.67 5.71 16.25
CA PRO A 62 -8.48 6.61 17.38
C PRO A 62 -8.23 8.05 16.92
N PRO A 63 -8.57 9.07 17.74
CA PRO A 63 -8.30 10.46 17.41
C PRO A 63 -6.84 10.71 16.99
N GLY A 64 -6.65 11.25 15.79
CA GLY A 64 -5.35 11.55 15.16
C GLY A 64 -4.60 10.34 14.59
N HIS A 65 -5.19 9.13 14.59
CA HIS A 65 -4.51 7.90 14.20
C HIS A 65 -5.32 7.09 13.18
N VAL A 66 -4.62 6.41 12.26
CA VAL A 66 -5.24 5.50 11.30
C VAL A 66 -5.94 4.34 12.02
N HIS A 67 -7.09 3.90 11.50
CA HIS A 67 -7.80 2.73 11.97
C HIS A 67 -6.94 1.48 11.84
N GLY A 68 -6.91 0.64 12.89
CA GLY A 68 -6.08 -0.56 12.95
C GLY A 68 -6.27 -1.46 11.71
N GLY A 69 -7.51 -1.73 11.32
CA GLY A 69 -7.82 -2.52 10.13
C GLY A 69 -7.28 -1.93 8.81
N VAL A 70 -7.15 -0.61 8.69
CA VAL A 70 -6.57 0.02 7.49
C VAL A 70 -5.05 -0.14 7.49
N SER A 71 -4.42 -0.05 8.66
CA SER A 71 -2.98 -0.35 8.80
C SER A 71 -2.68 -1.82 8.49
N THR A 72 -3.53 -2.75 8.96
CA THR A 72 -3.45 -4.19 8.67
C THR A 72 -3.61 -4.48 7.18
N TYR A 73 -4.55 -3.80 6.50
CA TYR A 73 -4.71 -3.89 5.05
C TYR A 73 -3.44 -3.52 4.28
N VAL A 74 -2.78 -2.42 4.66
CA VAL A 74 -1.51 -2.00 4.05
C VAL A 74 -0.41 -3.06 4.22
N LEU A 75 -0.33 -3.68 5.40
CA LEU A 75 0.64 -4.74 5.68
C LEU A 75 0.36 -5.99 4.85
N ASP A 76 -0.90 -6.40 4.72
CA ASP A 76 -1.31 -7.52 3.86
C ASP A 76 -0.91 -7.29 2.40
N GLU A 77 -1.23 -6.11 1.85
CA GLU A 77 -0.84 -5.73 0.49
C GLU A 77 0.67 -5.72 0.29
N ALA A 78 1.44 -5.25 1.27
CA ALA A 78 2.91 -5.24 1.20
C ALA A 78 3.49 -6.66 1.20
N MET A 79 3.00 -7.54 2.08
CA MET A 79 3.45 -8.94 2.18
C MET A 79 3.08 -9.76 0.95
N GLY A 80 1.87 -9.61 0.43
CA GLY A 80 1.50 -10.19 -0.86
C GLY A 80 2.42 -9.65 -1.96
N SER A 81 2.57 -8.33 -2.05
CA SER A 81 3.32 -7.70 -3.13
C SER A 81 4.80 -8.12 -3.17
N VAL A 82 5.46 -8.28 -2.02
CA VAL A 82 6.86 -8.73 -2.00
C VAL A 82 7.00 -10.20 -2.43
N THR A 83 5.99 -11.03 -2.14
CA THR A 83 5.97 -12.45 -2.56
C THR A 83 5.85 -12.55 -4.07
N TRP A 84 4.90 -11.81 -4.65
CA TRP A 84 4.70 -11.73 -6.11
C TRP A 84 5.86 -11.05 -6.84
N MET A 85 6.50 -10.05 -6.23
CA MET A 85 7.71 -9.40 -6.77
C MET A 85 8.85 -10.40 -6.98
N ASN A 86 8.89 -11.48 -6.18
CA ASN A 86 9.88 -12.55 -6.28
C ASN A 86 9.37 -13.76 -7.08
N ASN A 87 8.32 -13.60 -7.90
CA ASN A 87 7.72 -14.62 -8.77
C ASN A 87 7.11 -15.83 -8.04
N TYR A 88 6.64 -15.63 -6.80
CA TYR A 88 5.87 -16.63 -6.08
C TYR A 88 4.39 -16.24 -6.08
N GLY A 89 3.53 -17.07 -6.66
CA GLY A 89 2.09 -16.90 -6.54
C GLY A 89 1.62 -17.32 -5.15
N CYS A 90 0.87 -16.46 -4.45
CA CYS A 90 0.41 -16.74 -3.10
C CYS A 90 -1.00 -16.18 -2.83
N VAL A 91 -1.62 -16.75 -1.80
CA VAL A 91 -2.80 -16.20 -1.13
C VAL A 91 -2.53 -16.14 0.36
N ALA A 92 -3.09 -15.15 1.05
CA ALA A 92 -2.96 -15.06 2.51
C ALA A 92 -3.74 -16.21 3.17
N LYS A 93 -3.06 -16.99 4.02
CA LYS A 93 -3.70 -18.01 4.87
C LYS A 93 -4.11 -17.41 6.22
N SER A 94 -3.25 -16.58 6.78
CA SER A 94 -3.39 -15.97 8.10
C SER A 94 -2.61 -14.65 8.14
N LEU A 95 -3.10 -13.71 8.94
CA LEU A 95 -2.47 -12.41 9.16
C LEU A 95 -2.48 -12.14 10.67
N GLU A 96 -1.31 -11.94 11.26
CA GLU A 96 -1.12 -11.63 12.67
C GLU A 96 -0.42 -10.27 12.76
N VAL A 97 -1.01 -9.34 13.51
CA VAL A 97 -0.57 -7.94 13.68
C VAL A 97 -0.49 -7.60 15.14
#